data_AF-A0A7V3WNP0-F1
#
_entry.id   AF-A0A7V3WNP0-F1
#
_cell.length_a   1.000
_cell.length_b   1.000
_cell.length_c   1.000
_cell.angle_alpha   90.00
_cell.angle_beta   90.00
_cell.angle_gamma   90.00
#
_symmetry.space_group_name_H-M   'P 1'
#
loop_
_entity.id
_entity.type
_entity.pdbx_description
1 polymer ?
#
loop_
_entity_poly.entity_id
_entity_poly.type
_entity_poly.pdbx_seq_one_letter_code
_entity_poly.pdbx_strand_id
1 'polypeptide(L)'
;MQRREDLAGGEAKIEAFLTDWAVNGRVAPATQNQAMNALVFLHKQVLQVPLDEAIAAVRAERKPNVPVVLTREEVARMLLLVEGVAHLAGC
;
A
#
# COMPACT_ATOMS: atom_id res chain seq x y z
N MET A 1 -15.86 -8.84 -18.45
CA MET A 1 -14.98 -7.77 -18.95
C MET A 1 -14.82 -7.99 -20.44
N GLN A 2 -15.53 -7.26 -21.29
CA GLN A 2 -15.45 -7.50 -22.73
C GLN A 2 -15.19 -6.26 -23.58
N ARG A 3 -15.38 -5.01 -23.10
CA ARG A 3 -15.17 -3.81 -23.94
C ARG A 3 -14.59 -2.63 -23.15
N ARG A 4 -13.77 -1.79 -23.81
CA ARG A 4 -13.17 -0.57 -23.21
C ARG A 4 -14.24 0.41 -22.70
N GLU A 5 -15.46 0.30 -23.20
CA GLU A 5 -16.68 0.97 -22.74
C GLU A 5 -16.94 0.77 -21.24
N ASP A 6 -16.56 -0.41 -20.70
CA ASP A 6 -16.69 -0.75 -19.28
C ASP A 6 -15.83 0.15 -18.38
N LEU A 7 -14.87 0.90 -18.94
CA LEU A 7 -13.98 1.82 -18.22
C LEU A 7 -14.55 3.24 -18.09
N ALA A 8 -15.69 3.54 -18.71
CA ALA A 8 -16.35 4.83 -18.55
C ALA A 8 -16.78 5.05 -17.09
N GLY A 9 -16.60 6.27 -16.57
CA GLY A 9 -16.82 6.59 -15.16
C GLY A 9 -15.83 5.87 -14.23
N GLY A 10 -14.55 5.85 -14.61
CA GLY A 10 -13.50 5.12 -13.90
C GLY A 10 -13.33 5.60 -12.45
N GLU A 11 -13.41 6.91 -12.22
CA GLU A 11 -13.27 7.55 -10.91
C GLU A 11 -14.30 7.00 -9.92
N ALA A 12 -15.59 7.05 -10.26
CA ALA A 12 -16.66 6.56 -9.40
C ALA A 12 -16.56 5.05 -9.10
N LYS A 13 -16.12 4.26 -10.10
CA LYS A 13 -15.91 2.81 -9.93
C LYS A 13 -14.73 2.52 -9.01
N ILE A 14 -13.62 3.23 -9.20
CA ILE A 14 -12.44 3.10 -8.35
C ILE A 14 -12.77 3.54 -6.92
N GLU A 15 -13.51 4.63 -6.75
CA GLU A 15 -13.94 5.13 -5.46
C GLU A 15 -14.82 4.12 -4.71
N ALA A 16 -15.84 3.60 -5.38
CA ALA A 16 -16.73 2.59 -4.82
C ALA A 16 -15.98 1.32 -4.45
N PHE A 17 -15.10 0.84 -5.33
CA PHE A 17 -14.28 -0.34 -5.08
C PHE A 17 -13.35 -0.15 -3.87
N LEU A 18 -12.59 0.93 -3.82
CA LEU A 18 -11.65 1.18 -2.72
C LEU A 18 -12.35 1.44 -1.39
N THR A 19 -13.54 2.03 -1.42
CA THR A 19 -14.39 2.24 -0.24
C THR A 19 -14.93 0.92 0.30
N ASP A 20 -15.52 0.09 -0.56
CA ASP A 20 -16.00 -1.25 -0.17
C ASP A 20 -14.85 -2.09 0.42
N TRP A 21 -13.68 -2.04 -0.22
CA TRP A 21 -12.52 -2.80 0.23
C TRP A 21 -11.96 -2.31 1.57
N ALA A 22 -12.03 -1.01 1.84
CA ALA A 22 -11.68 -0.46 3.14
C ALA A 22 -12.69 -0.83 4.24
N VAL A 23 -13.99 -0.71 3.95
CA VAL A 23 -15.06 -0.85 4.96
C VAL A 23 -15.43 -2.31 5.19
N ASN A 24 -15.75 -3.04 4.13
CA ASN A 24 -16.20 -4.43 4.19
C ASN A 24 -15.01 -5.39 4.10
N GLY A 25 -14.03 -5.10 3.24
CA GLY A 25 -12.82 -5.90 3.09
C GLY A 25 -11.80 -5.75 4.23
N ARG A 26 -11.89 -4.65 5.01
CA ARG A 26 -11.00 -4.34 6.15
C ARG A 26 -9.52 -4.49 5.82
N VAL A 27 -9.13 -4.10 4.61
CA VAL A 27 -7.74 -4.23 4.14
C VAL A 27 -6.80 -3.29 4.90
N ALA A 28 -5.52 -3.64 4.94
CA ALA A 28 -4.51 -2.76 5.52
C ALA A 28 -4.39 -1.43 4.71
N PRO A 29 -4.08 -0.30 5.36
CA PRO A 29 -3.87 0.98 4.67
C PRO A 29 -2.83 0.93 3.55
N ALA A 30 -1.73 0.20 3.76
CA ALA A 30 -0.70 0.02 2.74
C ALA A 30 -1.24 -0.73 1.50
N THR A 31 -2.09 -1.73 1.71
CA THR A 31 -2.74 -2.50 0.64
C THR A 31 -3.69 -1.61 -0.17
N GLN A 32 -4.54 -0.82 0.48
CA GLN A 32 -5.43 0.11 -0.21
C GLN A 32 -4.65 1.16 -1.00
N ASN A 33 -3.58 1.70 -0.41
CA ASN A 33 -2.74 2.69 -1.07
C ASN A 33 -2.03 2.10 -2.31
N GLN A 34 -1.55 0.87 -2.21
CA GLN A 34 -0.96 0.17 -3.34
C GLN A 34 -1.98 -0.05 -4.47
N ALA A 35 -3.22 -0.45 -4.13
CA ALA A 35 -4.28 -0.60 -5.11
C ALA A 35 -4.66 0.74 -5.78
N MET A 36 -4.79 1.82 -5.00
CA MET A 36 -5.02 3.17 -5.54
C MET A 36 -3.94 3.53 -6.58
N ASN A 37 -2.66 3.39 -6.22
CA ASN A 37 -1.56 3.71 -7.12
C ASN A 37 -1.56 2.83 -8.37
N ALA A 38 -1.85 1.54 -8.23
CA ALA A 38 -1.95 0.63 -9.36
C ALA A 38 -3.08 1.01 -10.33
N LEU A 39 -4.25 1.40 -9.81
CA LEU A 39 -5.40 1.81 -10.62
C LEU A 39 -5.15 3.15 -11.33
N VAL A 40 -4.55 4.12 -10.65
CA VAL A 40 -4.13 5.39 -11.26
C VAL A 40 -3.08 5.14 -12.35
N PHE A 41 -2.10 4.27 -12.09
CA PHE A 41 -1.09 3.89 -13.08
C PHE A 41 -1.72 3.21 -14.30
N LEU A 42 -2.64 2.28 -14.09
CA LEU A 42 -3.36 1.59 -15.17
C LEU A 42 -4.08 2.60 -16.07
N HIS A 43 -4.81 3.54 -15.50
CA HIS A 43 -5.50 4.59 -16.26
C HIS A 43 -4.53 5.49 -17.04
N LYS A 44 -3.50 6.00 -16.35
CA LYS A 44 -2.58 6.98 -16.92
C LYS A 44 -1.62 6.39 -17.95
N GLN A 45 -1.01 5.25 -17.67
CA GLN A 45 0.13 4.72 -18.44
C GLN A 45 -0.26 3.62 -19.42
N VAL A 46 -1.26 2.81 -19.07
CA VAL A 46 -1.63 1.65 -19.90
C VAL A 46 -2.83 1.96 -20.77
N LEU A 47 -3.90 2.49 -20.17
CA LEU A 47 -5.14 2.79 -20.90
C LEU A 47 -5.06 4.09 -21.68
N GLN A 48 -4.15 5.00 -21.30
CA GLN A 48 -4.01 6.35 -21.85
C GLN A 48 -5.32 7.16 -21.74
N VAL A 49 -6.06 6.91 -20.64
CA VAL A 49 -7.28 7.63 -20.26
C VAL A 49 -7.04 8.15 -18.86
N PRO A 50 -6.51 9.38 -18.71
CA PRO A 50 -6.26 9.96 -17.40
C PRO A 50 -7.58 10.11 -16.63
N LEU A 51 -7.48 10.01 -15.31
CA LEU A 51 -8.58 10.34 -14.41
C LEU A 51 -8.50 11.85 -14.17
N ASP A 52 -9.59 12.56 -14.41
CA ASP A 52 -9.61 14.03 -14.36
C ASP A 52 -10.02 14.54 -12.98
N GLU A 53 -10.74 13.71 -12.22
CA GLU A 53 -11.23 14.04 -10.88
C GLU A 53 -10.45 13.34 -9.77
N ALA A 54 -10.44 13.96 -8.60
CA ALA A 54 -9.86 13.36 -7.42
C ALA A 54 -10.72 12.19 -6.93
N ILE A 55 -10.11 11.03 -6.69
CA ILE A 55 -10.80 9.87 -6.11
C ILE A 55 -10.95 10.09 -4.59
N ALA A 56 -12.19 10.23 -4.12
CA ALA A 56 -12.55 10.54 -2.74
C ALA A 56 -12.92 9.28 -1.93
N ALA A 57 -12.19 8.18 -2.13
CA ALA A 57 -12.46 6.91 -1.45
C ALA A 57 -12.26 6.99 0.08
N VAL A 58 -13.13 6.31 0.83
CA VAL A 58 -12.96 6.10 2.27
C VAL A 58 -11.64 5.38 2.51
N ARG A 59 -10.81 5.91 3.40
CA ARG A 59 -9.48 5.33 3.69
C ARG A 59 -9.59 4.19 4.68
N ALA A 60 -8.83 3.13 4.43
CA ALA A 60 -8.67 2.03 5.37
C ALA A 60 -8.10 2.56 6.71
N GLU A 61 -8.65 2.04 7.81
CA GLU A 61 -8.30 2.49 9.15
C GLU A 61 -6.83 2.20 9.47
N ARG A 62 -6.10 3.25 9.90
CA ARG A 62 -4.70 3.11 10.28
C ARG A 62 -4.59 2.83 11.77
N LYS A 63 -4.20 1.60 12.11
CA LYS A 63 -3.75 1.29 13.46
C LYS A 63 -2.37 1.92 13.71
N PRO A 64 -2.15 2.55 14.88
CA PRO A 64 -0.83 3.06 15.22
C PRO A 64 0.17 1.90 15.32
N ASN A 65 1.25 1.98 14.55
CA ASN A 65 2.36 1.05 14.66
C ASN A 65 3.25 1.51 15.81
N VAL A 66 3.27 0.73 16.90
CA VAL A 66 4.27 0.91 17.95
C VAL A 66 5.55 0.22 17.49
N PRO A 67 6.68 0.92 17.38
CA PRO A 67 7.94 0.29 17.01
C PRO A 67 8.30 -0.79 18.04
N VAL A 68 8.50 -2.01 17.56
CA VAL A 68 9.08 -3.08 18.38
C VAL A 68 10.60 -2.93 18.27
N VAL A 69 11.24 -2.67 19.40
CA VAL A 69 12.70 -2.54 19.49
C VAL A 69 13.28 -3.77 20.18
N LEU A 70 14.46 -4.20 19.73
CA LEU A 70 15.20 -5.27 20.38
C LEU A 70 15.84 -4.78 21.67
N THR A 71 15.85 -5.59 22.72
CA THR A 71 16.66 -5.32 23.92
C THR A 71 18.15 -5.45 23.59
N ARG A 72 19.02 -4.91 24.47
CA ARG A 72 20.47 -5.02 24.31
C ARG A 72 20.93 -6.48 24.19
N GLU A 73 20.30 -7.37 24.95
CA GLU A 73 20.60 -8.80 24.96
C GLU A 73 20.12 -9.48 23.67
N GLU A 74 18.97 -9.08 23.12
CA GLU A 74 18.48 -9.57 21.82
C GLU A 74 19.40 -9.14 20.67
N VAL A 75 19.86 -7.89 20.68
CA VAL A 75 20.84 -7.39 19.71
C VAL A 75 22.14 -8.18 19.82
N ALA A 76 22.68 -8.38 21.03
CA ALA A 76 23.90 -9.14 21.25
C ALA A 76 23.78 -10.59 20.73
N ARG A 77 22.66 -11.27 20.99
CA ARG A 77 22.41 -12.62 20.45
C ARG A 77 22.26 -12.63 18.94
N MET A 78 21.56 -11.65 18.35
CA MET A 78 21.39 -11.56 16.91
C MET A 78 22.73 -11.36 16.20
N LEU A 79 23.61 -10.50 16.74
CA LEU A 79 24.94 -10.23 16.17
C LEU A 79 25.83 -11.48 16.16
N LEU A 80 25.70 -12.38 17.13
CA LEU A 80 26.45 -13.66 17.15
C LEU A 80 26.01 -14.63 16.04
N LEU A 81 24.81 -14.46 15.47
CA LEU A 81 24.25 -15.30 14.42
C LEU A 81 24.43 -14.71 13.01
N VAL A 82 24.94 -13.47 12.91
CA VAL A 82 25.21 -12.81 11.64
C VAL A 82 26.65 -13.13 11.22
N GLU A 83 26.80 -13.91 10.15
CA GLU A 83 28.09 -14.11 9.49
C GLU A 83 28.34 -12.96 8.50
N GLY A 84 29.40 -12.17 8.73
CA GLY A 84 29.73 -11.01 7.89
C GLY A 84 30.68 -10.02 8.58
N VAL A 85 31.17 -9.03 7.83
CA VAL A 85 32.17 -8.07 8.34
C VAL A 85 31.54 -7.13 9.38
N ALA A 86 32.03 -7.20 10.61
CA ALA A 86 31.58 -6.50 11.81
C ALA A 86 31.80 -4.96 11.83
N HIS A 87 31.75 -4.27 10.69
CA HIS A 87 32.05 -2.83 10.62
C HIS A 87 30.82 -1.90 10.63
N LEU A 88 29.59 -2.42 10.79
CA LEU A 88 28.38 -1.59 10.82
C LEU A 88 27.81 -1.36 12.22
N ALA A 89 28.48 -1.83 13.29
CA ALA A 89 27.99 -1.73 14.67
C ALA A 89 28.91 -0.94 15.61
N GLY A 90 29.83 -0.12 15.09
CA GLY A 90 30.77 0.63 15.91
C GLY A 90 31.28 1.91 15.28
N CYS A 91 30.52 2.99 15.45
CA CYS A 91 30.97 4.33 15.88
C CYS A 91 29.73 5.17 16.21
#